data_AF-A0A965HT41-F1
#
_entry.id   AF-A0A965HT41-F1
#
_cell.length_a   1.000
_cell.length_b   1.000
_cell.length_c   1.000
_cell.angle_alpha   90.00
_cell.angle_beta   90.00
_cell.angle_gamma   90.00
#
_symmetry.space_group_name_H-M   'P 1'
#
loop_
_entity.id
_entity.type
_entity.pdbx_description
1 polymer ?
#
loop_
_entity_poly.entity_id
_entity_poly.type
_entity_poly.pdbx_seq_one_letter_code
_entity_poly.pdbx_strand_id
1 'polypeptide(L)'
;MKTIRFVAAMSLVTALQAAPAAADSVEFHYGFIGEHPDNALYVVDNDAEMRSGQTFKLNFQFTTGNWFYVTYLSSTGEYALLYGSSKGAYPDNELSFDTLGWLALDQNKGDETFTLIASEERLEDLEALFEKYGKASAASKKRFAKRITNALADLHKSLEGPEGTELVQRLDAPIMGGVTFRGVTNDEVTQHSLTHKATGERIAEAVFVIKHQ
;
A
#
# COMPACT_ATOMS: atom_id res chain seq x y z
N MET A 1 53.96 -6.86 62.68
CA MET A 1 52.75 -7.29 61.95
C MET A 1 52.41 -6.20 60.94
N LYS A 2 52.53 -6.47 59.63
CA LYS A 2 52.20 -5.54 58.54
C LYS A 2 50.83 -5.95 57.99
N THR A 3 49.82 -5.11 58.15
CA THR A 3 48.49 -5.28 57.54
C THR A 3 48.51 -4.75 56.11
N ILE A 4 48.39 -5.65 55.14
CA ILE A 4 48.19 -5.37 53.71
C ILE A 4 46.70 -5.10 53.51
N ARG A 5 46.34 -3.94 52.95
CA ARG A 5 44.97 -3.64 52.51
C ARG A 5 44.89 -3.90 51.00
N PHE A 6 44.11 -4.90 50.61
CA PHE A 6 43.71 -5.12 49.22
C PHE A 6 42.56 -4.15 48.89
N VAL A 7 42.75 -3.33 47.86
CA VAL A 7 41.67 -2.57 47.23
C VAL A 7 41.20 -3.38 46.03
N ALA A 8 40.01 -3.96 46.11
CA ALA A 8 39.37 -4.62 44.98
C ALA A 8 38.73 -3.53 44.09
N ALA A 9 39.28 -3.32 42.91
CA ALA A 9 38.65 -2.50 41.88
C ALA A 9 37.54 -3.32 41.21
N MET A 10 36.29 -2.99 41.52
CA MET A 10 35.11 -3.61 40.90
C MET A 10 34.84 -2.90 39.57
N SER A 11 35.35 -3.47 38.47
CA SER A 11 35.07 -2.98 37.12
C SER A 11 33.63 -3.31 36.74
N LEU A 12 32.77 -2.29 36.69
CA LEU A 12 31.42 -2.37 36.15
C LEU A 12 31.53 -2.46 34.62
N VAL A 13 31.37 -3.66 34.06
CA VAL A 13 31.25 -3.85 32.62
C VAL A 13 29.82 -3.50 32.22
N THR A 14 29.62 -2.29 31.71
CA THR A 14 28.35 -1.88 31.11
C THR A 14 28.26 -2.56 29.74
N ALA A 15 27.46 -3.63 29.64
CA ALA A 15 27.13 -4.21 28.36
C ALA A 15 26.29 -3.19 27.56
N LEU A 16 26.89 -2.64 26.50
CA LEU A 16 26.18 -1.82 25.54
C LEU A 16 25.23 -2.76 24.79
N GLN A 17 23.96 -2.81 25.21
CA GLN A 17 22.93 -3.50 24.45
C GLN A 17 22.76 -2.72 23.14
N ALA A 18 23.18 -3.34 22.03
CA ALA A 18 22.77 -2.89 20.71
C ALA A 18 21.24 -2.94 20.70
N ALA A 19 20.59 -1.82 20.36
CA ALA A 19 19.18 -1.84 20.04
C ALA A 19 18.96 -2.91 18.95
N PRO A 20 17.90 -3.72 19.03
CA PRO A 20 17.55 -4.57 17.90
C PRO A 20 17.47 -3.66 16.66
N ALA A 21 18.14 -4.07 15.57
CA ALA A 21 17.90 -3.46 14.28
C ALA A 21 16.38 -3.45 14.08
N ALA A 22 15.80 -2.26 13.85
CA ALA A 22 14.40 -2.18 13.50
C ALA A 22 14.17 -3.19 12.37
N ALA A 23 13.22 -4.11 12.54
CA ALA A 23 12.78 -4.93 11.43
C ALA A 23 12.46 -3.97 10.27
N ASP A 24 13.08 -4.18 9.11
CA ASP A 24 12.89 -3.31 7.95
C ASP A 24 11.40 -3.36 7.58
N SER A 25 10.63 -2.38 8.02
CA SER A 25 9.19 -2.33 7.78
C SER A 25 8.92 -1.88 6.35
N VAL A 26 8.09 -2.63 5.63
CA VAL A 26 7.54 -2.19 4.35
C VAL A 26 6.49 -1.09 4.57
N GLU A 27 6.59 0.00 3.81
CA GLU A 27 5.70 1.16 3.90
C GLU A 27 5.34 1.68 2.51
N PHE A 28 4.11 2.18 2.39
CA PHE A 28 3.69 2.98 1.25
C PHE A 28 2.66 4.05 1.65
N HIS A 29 2.55 5.06 0.81
CA HIS A 29 1.54 6.11 0.90
C HIS A 29 0.62 6.03 -0.31
N TYR A 30 -0.65 6.39 -0.15
CA TYR A 30 -1.60 6.41 -1.25
C TYR A 30 -2.69 7.46 -1.03
N GLY A 31 -3.37 7.84 -2.11
CA GLY A 31 -4.50 8.76 -2.05
C GLY A 31 -5.37 8.63 -3.28
N PHE A 32 -6.68 8.62 -3.08
CA PHE A 32 -7.66 8.75 -4.16
C PHE A 32 -8.11 10.20 -4.22
N ILE A 33 -8.05 10.78 -5.42
CA ILE A 33 -8.57 12.12 -5.68
C ILE A 33 -9.63 12.07 -6.76
N GLY A 34 -10.67 12.87 -6.62
CA GLY A 34 -11.71 13.07 -7.61
C GLY A 34 -11.64 14.48 -8.18
N GLU A 35 -12.36 14.68 -9.28
CA GLU A 35 -12.49 15.98 -9.94
C GLU A 35 -13.95 16.38 -10.05
N HIS A 36 -14.26 17.61 -9.60
CA HIS A 36 -15.56 18.24 -9.82
C HIS A 36 -15.65 18.81 -11.24
N PRO A 37 -16.86 19.07 -11.77
CA PRO A 37 -17.03 19.62 -13.12
C PRO A 37 -16.35 20.98 -13.38
N ASP A 38 -16.03 21.73 -12.33
CA ASP A 38 -15.27 22.99 -12.37
C ASP A 38 -13.74 22.79 -12.29
N ASN A 39 -13.28 21.54 -12.35
CA ASN A 39 -11.90 21.07 -12.18
C ASN A 39 -11.34 21.26 -10.76
N ALA A 40 -12.18 21.52 -9.76
CA ALA A 40 -11.76 21.47 -8.37
C ALA A 40 -11.49 20.03 -7.95
N LEU A 41 -10.34 19.78 -7.32
CA LEU A 41 -9.95 18.46 -6.82
C LEU A 41 -10.46 18.26 -5.40
N TYR A 42 -10.85 17.02 -5.10
CA TYR A 42 -11.25 16.61 -3.75
C TYR A 42 -10.67 15.25 -3.41
N VAL A 43 -10.53 14.95 -2.12
CA VAL A 43 -10.14 13.61 -1.65
C VAL A 43 -11.35 12.70 -1.76
N VAL A 44 -11.16 11.55 -2.41
CA VAL A 44 -12.12 10.45 -2.33
C VAL A 44 -11.74 9.64 -1.10
N ASP A 45 -12.64 9.60 -0.13
CA ASP A 45 -12.46 8.83 1.11
C ASP A 45 -12.87 7.36 0.91
N ASN A 46 -12.37 6.47 1.77
CA ASN A 46 -12.79 5.08 1.75
C ASN A 46 -14.31 4.99 2.00
N ASP A 47 -14.98 4.07 1.30
CA ASP A 47 -16.44 3.94 1.26
C ASP A 47 -17.18 5.13 0.64
N ALA A 48 -16.49 6.05 -0.05
CA ALA A 48 -17.14 7.18 -0.71
C ALA A 48 -18.15 6.70 -1.76
N GLU A 49 -19.31 7.36 -1.77
CA GLU A 49 -20.33 7.14 -2.79
C GLU A 49 -19.97 7.93 -4.05
N MET A 50 -19.87 7.22 -5.17
CA MET A 50 -19.58 7.81 -6.47
C MET A 50 -20.56 7.30 -7.53
N ARG A 51 -20.94 8.17 -8.44
CA ARG A 51 -21.87 7.87 -9.55
C ARG A 51 -21.11 7.46 -10.80
N SER A 52 -21.78 6.70 -11.65
CA SER A 52 -21.33 6.42 -13.02
C SER A 52 -20.83 7.68 -13.73
N GLY A 53 -19.67 7.58 -14.38
CA GLY A 53 -19.03 8.67 -15.12
C GLY A 53 -18.28 9.68 -14.26
N GLN A 54 -18.36 9.63 -12.92
CA GLN A 54 -17.43 10.39 -12.09
C GLN A 54 -16.03 9.81 -12.22
N THR A 55 -15.05 10.69 -12.27
CA THR A 55 -13.64 10.34 -12.41
C THR A 55 -12.92 10.40 -11.07
N PHE A 56 -11.97 9.50 -10.90
CA PHE A 56 -11.01 9.52 -9.80
C PHE A 56 -9.64 9.08 -10.29
N LYS A 57 -8.64 9.36 -9.49
CA LYS A 57 -7.26 8.99 -9.74
C LYS A 57 -6.64 8.44 -8.47
N LEU A 58 -5.97 7.30 -8.59
CA LEU A 58 -5.20 6.73 -7.48
C LEU A 58 -3.74 7.15 -7.64
N ASN A 59 -3.22 7.84 -6.63
CA ASN A 59 -1.82 8.19 -6.45
C ASN A 59 -1.20 7.28 -5.40
N PHE A 60 0.04 6.86 -5.59
CA PHE A 60 0.76 6.07 -4.59
C PHE A 60 2.26 6.33 -4.63
N GLN A 61 2.90 6.12 -3.49
CA GLN A 61 4.33 6.24 -3.31
C GLN A 61 4.84 5.08 -2.46
N PHE A 62 5.89 4.42 -2.92
CA PHE A 62 6.48 3.25 -2.26
C PHE A 62 8.00 3.27 -2.38
N THR A 63 8.68 2.54 -1.50
CA THR A 63 10.14 2.41 -1.51
C THR A 63 10.58 1.40 -2.58
N THR A 64 11.47 1.81 -3.49
CA THR A 64 12.11 0.95 -4.48
C THR A 64 12.99 -0.09 -3.77
N GLY A 65 13.06 -1.29 -4.33
CA GLY A 65 13.63 -2.47 -3.66
C GLY A 65 12.53 -3.41 -3.15
N ASN A 66 11.40 -2.85 -2.69
CA ASN A 66 10.14 -3.57 -2.48
C ASN A 66 9.34 -3.68 -3.78
N TRP A 67 8.47 -4.68 -3.84
CA TRP A 67 7.47 -4.85 -4.87
C TRP A 67 6.18 -4.13 -4.49
N PHE A 68 5.52 -3.53 -5.47
CA PHE A 68 4.25 -2.84 -5.28
C PHE A 68 3.21 -3.30 -6.29
N TYR A 69 1.99 -3.54 -5.81
CA TYR A 69 0.88 -4.03 -6.62
C TYR A 69 -0.38 -3.23 -6.31
N VAL A 70 -1.19 -2.99 -7.35
CA VAL A 70 -2.56 -2.53 -7.20
C VAL A 70 -3.46 -3.51 -7.93
N THR A 71 -4.33 -4.15 -7.17
CA THR A 71 -5.37 -5.04 -7.70
C THR A 71 -6.74 -4.40 -7.58
N TYR A 72 -7.66 -4.84 -8.41
CA TYR A 72 -9.02 -4.33 -8.49
C TYR A 72 -10.01 -5.49 -8.58
N LEU A 73 -11.09 -5.40 -7.82
CA LEU A 73 -12.26 -6.24 -7.87
C LEU A 73 -13.47 -5.37 -8.17
N SER A 74 -14.09 -5.60 -9.32
CA SER A 74 -15.29 -4.88 -9.72
C SER A 74 -16.52 -5.31 -8.93
N SER A 75 -17.56 -4.48 -8.95
CA SER A 75 -18.90 -4.80 -8.45
C SER A 75 -19.51 -6.07 -9.07
N THR A 76 -19.07 -6.45 -10.26
CA THR A 76 -19.51 -7.66 -10.98
C THR A 76 -18.66 -8.90 -10.67
N GLY A 77 -17.64 -8.78 -9.82
CA GLY A 77 -16.75 -9.87 -9.44
C GLY A 77 -15.62 -10.13 -10.44
N GLU A 78 -15.31 -9.18 -11.32
CA GLU A 78 -14.17 -9.27 -12.22
C GLU A 78 -12.90 -8.73 -11.56
N TYR A 79 -11.81 -9.47 -11.71
CA TYR A 79 -10.51 -9.11 -11.14
C TYR A 79 -9.58 -8.49 -12.19
N ALA A 80 -8.78 -7.51 -11.80
CA ALA A 80 -7.68 -6.99 -12.61
C ALA A 80 -6.44 -6.69 -11.75
N LEU A 81 -5.25 -6.91 -12.33
CA LEU A 81 -4.01 -6.36 -11.81
C LEU A 81 -3.76 -5.04 -12.54
N LEU A 82 -4.07 -3.92 -11.88
CA LEU A 82 -3.97 -2.58 -12.46
C LEU A 82 -2.53 -2.06 -12.46
N TYR A 83 -1.73 -2.49 -11.49
CA TYR A 83 -0.32 -2.14 -11.37
C TYR A 83 0.49 -3.30 -10.78
N GLY A 84 1.69 -3.50 -11.30
CA GLY A 84 2.72 -4.34 -10.70
C GLY A 84 4.08 -3.73 -11.00
N SER A 85 4.83 -3.36 -9.97
CA SER A 85 6.17 -2.81 -10.14
C SER A 85 7.09 -3.84 -10.79
N SER A 86 7.97 -3.43 -11.69
CA SER A 86 9.05 -4.28 -12.21
C SER A 86 10.36 -4.00 -11.47
N LYS A 87 11.05 -5.03 -10.94
CA LYS A 87 12.42 -4.85 -10.43
C LYS A 87 13.37 -4.40 -11.55
N GLY A 88 14.24 -3.44 -11.23
CA GLY A 88 15.38 -3.03 -12.08
C GLY A 88 15.31 -1.63 -12.70
N ALA A 89 14.33 -0.80 -12.37
CA ALA A 89 14.22 0.56 -12.92
C ALA A 89 14.94 1.64 -12.08
N TYR A 90 15.23 1.39 -10.80
CA TYR A 90 15.74 2.39 -9.86
C TYR A 90 16.72 1.76 -8.85
N PRO A 91 17.62 2.56 -8.23
CA PRO A 91 18.41 2.12 -7.07
C PRO A 91 17.49 1.64 -5.95
N ASP A 92 17.91 0.61 -5.21
CA ASP A 92 17.18 0.17 -4.01
C ASP A 92 17.17 1.29 -2.96
N ASN A 93 16.06 1.41 -2.22
CA ASN A 93 15.81 2.37 -1.13
C ASN A 93 15.56 3.84 -1.54
N GLU A 94 15.08 4.10 -2.75
CA GLU A 94 14.54 5.39 -3.16
C GLU A 94 13.01 5.40 -3.08
N LEU A 95 12.39 6.58 -3.01
CA LEU A 95 10.94 6.69 -3.07
C LEU A 95 10.50 6.82 -4.54
N SER A 96 9.67 5.88 -5.00
CA SER A 96 9.00 5.97 -6.30
C SER A 96 7.58 6.49 -6.11
N PHE A 97 7.17 7.46 -6.92
CA PHE A 97 5.79 7.94 -7.01
C PHE A 97 5.19 7.53 -8.36
N ASP A 98 3.96 7.02 -8.33
CA ASP A 98 3.24 6.62 -9.53
C ASP A 98 1.73 6.82 -9.36
N THR A 99 0.96 6.62 -10.44
CA THR A 99 -0.48 6.80 -10.45
C THR A 99 -1.19 5.88 -11.44
N LEU A 100 -2.36 5.37 -11.05
CA LEU A 100 -3.35 4.92 -12.03
C LEU A 100 -4.06 6.17 -12.52
N GLY A 101 -3.69 6.67 -13.72
CA GLY A 101 -4.29 7.86 -14.34
C GLY A 101 -5.82 7.85 -14.32
N TRP A 102 -6.47 8.97 -14.65
CA TRP A 102 -7.91 9.15 -14.45
C TRP A 102 -8.77 7.96 -14.91
N LEU A 103 -9.44 7.34 -13.93
CA LEU A 103 -10.40 6.25 -14.08
C LEU A 103 -11.81 6.82 -14.00
N ALA A 104 -12.77 6.15 -14.65
CA ALA A 104 -14.18 6.49 -14.56
C ALA A 104 -14.99 5.25 -14.22
N LEU A 105 -15.97 5.40 -13.32
CA LEU A 105 -16.92 4.33 -13.01
C LEU A 105 -17.86 4.11 -14.19
N ASP A 106 -18.07 2.84 -14.54
CA ASP A 106 -18.92 2.46 -15.67
C ASP A 106 -20.42 2.44 -15.27
N GLN A 107 -21.24 1.59 -15.88
CA GLN A 107 -22.66 1.46 -15.54
C GLN A 107 -22.96 0.31 -14.55
N ASN A 108 -21.95 -0.48 -14.17
CA ASN A 108 -22.06 -1.61 -13.26
C ASN A 108 -21.93 -1.11 -11.83
N LYS A 109 -23.07 -0.96 -11.15
CA LYS A 109 -23.13 -0.44 -9.78
C LYS A 109 -22.77 -1.51 -8.75
N GLY A 110 -22.21 -1.07 -7.63
CA GLY A 110 -21.86 -1.90 -6.47
C GLY A 110 -20.53 -1.49 -5.87
N ASP A 111 -19.91 -2.39 -5.11
CA ASP A 111 -18.65 -2.10 -4.46
C ASP A 111 -17.49 -2.29 -5.44
N GLU A 112 -16.67 -1.25 -5.57
CA GLU A 112 -15.48 -1.22 -6.40
C GLU A 112 -14.26 -1.23 -5.47
N THR A 113 -13.56 -2.36 -5.40
CA THR A 113 -12.53 -2.60 -4.37
C THR A 113 -11.13 -2.56 -4.98
N PHE A 114 -10.27 -1.75 -4.40
CA PHE A 114 -8.85 -1.65 -4.71
C PHE A 114 -8.05 -2.24 -3.55
N THR A 115 -7.16 -3.18 -3.84
CA THR A 115 -6.20 -3.70 -2.85
C THR A 115 -4.80 -3.31 -3.27
N LEU A 116 -4.15 -2.50 -2.44
CA LEU A 116 -2.78 -2.03 -2.63
C LEU A 116 -1.87 -2.86 -1.74
N ILE A 117 -0.76 -3.34 -2.30
CA ILE A 117 0.14 -4.27 -1.62
C ILE A 117 1.57 -3.82 -1.86
N ALA A 118 2.32 -3.61 -0.79
CA ALA A 118 3.77 -3.52 -0.83
C ALA A 118 4.36 -4.79 -0.20
N SER A 119 5.42 -5.35 -0.77
CA SER A 119 6.02 -6.61 -0.32
C SER A 119 7.53 -6.62 -0.55
N GLU A 120 8.31 -7.12 0.42
CA GLU A 120 9.75 -7.34 0.23
C GLU A 120 10.04 -8.32 -0.92
N GLU A 121 9.22 -9.37 -1.00
CA GLU A 121 9.35 -10.45 -1.97
C GLU A 121 8.34 -10.32 -3.11
N ARG A 122 8.72 -10.86 -4.27
CA ARG A 122 7.85 -10.85 -5.44
C ARG A 122 6.70 -11.83 -5.23
N LEU A 123 5.48 -11.36 -5.49
CA LEU A 123 4.27 -12.19 -5.39
C LEU A 123 4.03 -12.97 -6.69
N GLU A 124 4.97 -13.83 -7.08
CA GLU A 124 4.96 -14.54 -8.37
C GLU A 124 3.70 -15.38 -8.59
N ASP A 125 3.21 -16.04 -7.55
CA ASP A 125 1.98 -16.83 -7.61
C ASP A 125 0.75 -15.94 -7.86
N LEU A 126 0.70 -14.75 -7.23
CA LEU A 126 -0.37 -13.79 -7.44
C LEU A 126 -0.34 -13.25 -8.88
N GLU A 127 0.83 -12.85 -9.37
CA GLU A 127 1.04 -12.41 -10.75
C GLU A 127 0.59 -13.48 -11.76
N ALA A 128 0.99 -14.74 -11.55
CA ALA A 128 0.61 -15.85 -12.41
C ALA A 128 -0.90 -16.15 -12.37
N LEU A 129 -1.57 -15.93 -11.22
CA LEU A 129 -3.02 -16.06 -11.11
C LEU A 129 -3.74 -14.99 -11.95
N PHE A 130 -3.32 -13.72 -11.87
CA PHE A 130 -3.89 -12.64 -12.68
C PHE A 130 -3.62 -12.84 -14.17
N GLU A 131 -2.42 -13.27 -14.57
CA GLU A 131 -2.10 -13.57 -15.96
C GLU A 131 -3.02 -14.68 -16.53
N LYS A 132 -3.20 -15.77 -15.77
CA LYS A 132 -4.10 -16.87 -16.16
C LYS A 132 -5.55 -16.43 -16.19
N TYR A 133 -5.98 -15.59 -15.24
CA TYR A 133 -7.33 -15.04 -15.20
C TYR A 133 -7.64 -14.19 -16.44
N GLY A 134 -6.73 -13.28 -16.82
CA GLY A 134 -6.89 -12.42 -18.00
C GLY A 134 -6.97 -13.19 -19.33
N LYS A 135 -6.34 -14.38 -19.39
CA LYS A 135 -6.35 -15.27 -20.57
C LYS A 135 -7.46 -16.34 -20.53
N ALA A 136 -8.21 -16.44 -19.44
CA ALA A 136 -9.18 -17.51 -19.24
C ALA A 136 -10.52 -17.26 -19.97
N SER A 137 -11.19 -18.34 -20.38
CA SER A 137 -12.60 -18.30 -20.79
C SER A 137 -13.51 -17.99 -19.61
N ALA A 138 -14.74 -17.52 -19.87
CA ALA A 138 -15.71 -17.18 -18.82
C ALA A 138 -15.92 -18.30 -17.78
N ALA A 139 -16.00 -19.56 -18.21
CA ALA A 139 -16.14 -20.70 -17.30
C ALA A 139 -14.92 -20.89 -16.38
N SER A 140 -13.72 -20.69 -16.92
CA SER A 140 -12.46 -20.81 -16.17
C SER A 140 -12.17 -19.58 -15.30
N LYS A 141 -12.61 -18.38 -15.71
CA LYS A 141 -12.46 -17.13 -14.96
C LYS A 141 -13.02 -17.26 -13.55
N LYS A 142 -14.21 -17.85 -13.37
CA LYS A 142 -14.79 -18.08 -12.04
C LYS A 142 -13.88 -18.89 -11.11
N ARG A 143 -13.18 -19.90 -11.65
CA ARG A 143 -12.21 -20.70 -10.88
C ARG A 143 -10.97 -19.90 -10.50
N PHE A 144 -10.45 -19.08 -11.42
CA PHE A 144 -9.31 -18.23 -11.14
C PHE A 144 -9.66 -17.07 -10.21
N ALA A 145 -10.83 -16.46 -10.33
CA ALA A 145 -11.35 -15.45 -9.39
C ALA A 145 -11.32 -15.99 -7.96
N LYS A 146 -11.88 -17.19 -7.72
CA LYS A 146 -11.83 -17.82 -6.39
C LYS A 146 -10.40 -18.02 -5.87
N ARG A 147 -9.45 -18.34 -6.75
CA ARG A 147 -8.04 -18.51 -6.37
C ARG A 147 -7.37 -17.18 -6.04
N ILE A 148 -7.70 -16.12 -6.77
CA ILE A 148 -7.24 -14.76 -6.48
C ILE A 148 -7.81 -14.31 -5.13
N THR A 149 -9.12 -14.48 -4.89
CA THR A 149 -9.75 -14.18 -3.59
C THR A 149 -9.04 -14.89 -2.44
N ASN A 150 -8.75 -16.19 -2.60
CA ASN A 150 -8.03 -16.94 -1.58
C ASN A 150 -6.61 -16.44 -1.39
N ALA A 151 -5.87 -16.15 -2.47
CA ALA A 151 -4.51 -15.65 -2.39
C ALA A 151 -4.42 -14.30 -1.65
N LEU A 152 -5.35 -13.38 -1.94
CA LEU A 152 -5.45 -12.10 -1.23
C LEU A 152 -5.86 -12.30 0.24
N ALA A 153 -6.82 -13.18 0.53
CA ALA A 153 -7.21 -13.47 1.90
C ALA A 153 -6.09 -14.15 2.72
N ASP A 154 -5.29 -15.00 2.10
CA ASP A 154 -4.16 -15.65 2.76
C ASP A 154 -3.00 -14.67 2.97
N LEU A 155 -2.81 -13.71 2.06
CA LEU A 155 -1.92 -12.57 2.25
C LEU A 155 -2.35 -11.74 3.47
N HIS A 156 -3.62 -11.36 3.53
CA HIS A 156 -4.17 -10.60 4.66
C HIS A 156 -3.99 -11.31 6.00
N LYS A 157 -4.32 -12.60 6.07
CA LYS A 157 -4.11 -13.39 7.31
C LYS A 157 -2.65 -13.47 7.75
N SER A 158 -1.71 -13.41 6.82
CA SER A 158 -0.29 -13.39 7.18
C SER A 158 0.10 -12.11 7.93
N LEU A 159 -0.67 -11.03 7.73
CA LEU A 159 -0.54 -9.76 8.45
C LEU A 159 -1.18 -9.78 9.86
N GLU A 160 -2.11 -10.69 10.13
CA GLU A 160 -2.75 -10.85 11.45
C GLU A 160 -1.93 -11.75 12.42
N GLY A 161 -0.86 -12.38 11.93
CA GLY A 161 -0.02 -13.31 12.68
C GLY A 161 1.02 -12.64 13.61
N PRO A 162 1.80 -13.42 14.38
CA PRO A 162 2.81 -12.88 15.31
C PRO A 162 3.98 -12.13 14.65
N GLU A 163 4.10 -12.18 13.31
CA GLU A 163 5.07 -11.45 12.48
C GLU A 163 4.41 -10.35 11.62
N GLY A 164 3.16 -9.99 11.91
CA GLY A 164 2.36 -9.09 11.08
C GLY A 164 1.79 -7.93 11.90
N THR A 165 2.12 -6.71 11.53
CA THR A 165 1.42 -5.52 12.03
C THR A 165 1.05 -4.64 10.84
N GLU A 166 -0.16 -4.82 10.29
CA GLU A 166 -0.70 -3.88 9.31
C GLU A 166 -1.28 -2.67 10.04
N LEU A 167 -0.79 -1.47 9.73
CA LEU A 167 -1.41 -0.22 10.18
C LEU A 167 -1.73 0.65 8.97
N VAL A 168 -3.02 0.85 8.73
CA VAL A 168 -3.52 1.85 7.78
C VAL A 168 -3.93 3.09 8.57
N GLN A 169 -3.34 4.24 8.23
CA GLN A 169 -3.60 5.51 8.88
C GLN A 169 -3.93 6.59 7.86
N ARG A 170 -5.01 7.34 8.10
CA ARG A 170 -5.29 8.61 7.41
C ARG A 170 -4.30 9.67 7.91
N LEU A 171 -3.65 10.35 6.99
CA LEU A 171 -2.73 11.45 7.30
C LEU A 171 -3.51 12.68 7.77
N ASP A 172 -2.97 13.41 8.74
CA ASP A 172 -3.56 14.65 9.24
C ASP A 172 -3.64 15.74 8.15
N ALA A 173 -2.70 15.71 7.19
CA ALA A 173 -2.70 16.55 6.00
C ALA A 173 -2.18 15.76 4.80
N PRO A 174 -2.68 16.01 3.57
CA PRO A 174 -2.16 15.38 2.37
C PRO A 174 -0.68 15.71 2.14
N ILE A 175 0.11 14.74 1.67
CA ILE A 175 1.48 14.96 1.21
C ILE A 175 1.54 14.95 -0.32
N MET A 176 2.47 15.72 -0.91
CA MET A 176 2.71 15.66 -2.35
C MET A 176 3.64 14.50 -2.69
N GLY A 177 3.20 13.63 -3.60
CA GLY A 177 4.02 12.52 -4.08
C GLY A 177 5.38 12.95 -4.62
N GLY A 178 6.46 12.33 -4.12
CA GLY A 178 7.82 12.57 -4.60
C GLY A 178 8.53 13.82 -4.06
N VAL A 179 7.85 14.73 -3.34
CA VAL A 179 8.47 15.89 -2.68
C VAL A 179 7.68 16.32 -1.44
N THR A 180 8.35 16.55 -0.31
CA THR A 180 7.73 17.26 0.82
C THR A 180 7.69 18.76 0.51
N PHE A 181 6.58 19.22 -0.08
CA PHE A 181 6.45 20.62 -0.47
C PHE A 181 6.02 21.48 0.73
N ARG A 182 6.87 22.43 1.14
CA ARG A 182 6.50 23.49 2.08
C ARG A 182 5.96 24.68 1.26
N GLY A 183 4.65 24.76 1.04
CA GLY A 183 4.08 25.91 0.33
C GLY A 183 2.65 25.77 -0.20
N VAL A 184 2.14 24.55 -0.35
CA VAL A 184 0.69 24.32 -0.43
C VAL A 184 0.12 24.56 0.96
N THR A 185 -1.02 25.25 1.05
CA THR A 185 -1.73 25.31 2.34
C THR A 185 -2.13 23.90 2.73
N ASN A 186 -2.16 23.58 4.04
CA ASN A 186 -2.41 22.21 4.52
C ASN A 186 -3.75 21.62 4.02
N ASP A 187 -4.65 22.46 3.53
CA ASP A 187 -5.99 22.11 3.08
C ASP A 187 -6.11 21.97 1.54
N GLU A 188 -5.06 22.29 0.78
CA GLU A 188 -5.09 22.26 -0.69
C GLU A 188 -4.81 20.85 -1.25
N VAL A 189 -5.82 20.27 -1.90
CA VAL A 189 -5.69 19.02 -2.64
C VAL A 189 -5.08 19.30 -4.01
N THR A 190 -4.01 18.57 -4.34
CA THR A 190 -3.35 18.64 -5.65
C THR A 190 -3.50 17.33 -6.40
N GLN A 191 -3.12 17.35 -7.69
CA GLN A 191 -3.14 16.15 -8.52
C GLN A 191 -2.23 15.03 -8.01
N HIS A 192 -1.27 15.30 -7.12
CA HIS A 192 -0.31 14.33 -6.59
C HIS A 192 -0.50 14.05 -5.10
N SER A 193 -1.64 14.46 -4.52
CA SER A 193 -1.92 14.26 -3.11
C SER A 193 -1.98 12.76 -2.75
N LEU A 194 -1.30 12.42 -1.65
CA LEU A 194 -1.37 11.16 -0.93
C LEU A 194 -1.96 11.46 0.45
N THR A 195 -2.94 10.67 0.89
CA THR A 195 -3.79 10.97 2.05
C THR A 195 -3.78 9.89 3.11
N HIS A 196 -3.22 8.73 2.79
CA HIS A 196 -3.13 7.57 3.66
C HIS A 196 -1.72 7.01 3.64
N LYS A 197 -1.39 6.29 4.71
CA LYS A 197 -0.16 5.53 4.90
C LYS A 197 -0.53 4.11 5.33
N ALA A 198 0.18 3.13 4.78
CA ALA A 198 0.11 1.74 5.18
C ALA A 198 1.51 1.22 5.50
N THR A 199 1.65 0.50 6.61
CA THR A 199 2.91 -0.10 7.06
C THR A 199 2.72 -1.55 7.45
N GLY A 200 3.75 -2.36 7.27
CA GLY A 200 3.84 -3.72 7.78
C GLY A 200 5.29 -4.19 7.89
N GLU A 201 5.52 -5.40 8.40
CA GLU A 201 6.88 -5.93 8.54
C GLU A 201 7.43 -6.29 7.16
N ARG A 202 7.03 -7.45 6.61
CA ARG A 202 7.48 -7.91 5.28
C ARG A 202 6.54 -7.53 4.14
N ILE A 203 5.30 -7.25 4.48
CA ILE A 203 4.20 -6.95 3.57
C ILE A 203 3.34 -5.89 4.24
N ALA A 204 2.91 -4.88 3.49
CA ALA A 204 1.90 -3.92 3.88
C ALA A 204 0.73 -4.02 2.89
N GLU A 205 -0.49 -3.99 3.40
CA GLU A 205 -1.71 -4.00 2.61
C GLU A 205 -2.54 -2.74 2.91
N ALA A 206 -3.37 -2.33 1.96
CA ALA A 206 -4.47 -1.42 2.20
C ALA A 206 -5.62 -1.79 1.26
N VAL A 207 -6.84 -1.83 1.80
CA VAL A 207 -8.07 -2.03 1.03
C VAL A 207 -8.83 -0.71 0.98
N PHE A 208 -9.21 -0.30 -0.23
CA PHE A 208 -10.00 0.89 -0.48
C PHE A 208 -11.24 0.55 -1.30
N VAL A 209 -12.41 0.91 -0.80
CA VAL A 209 -13.70 0.62 -1.44
C VAL A 209 -14.35 1.92 -1.90
N ILE A 210 -14.83 1.93 -3.13
CA ILE A 210 -15.74 2.96 -3.64
C ILE A 210 -17.13 2.35 -3.77
N LYS A 211 -18.14 3.02 -3.20
CA LYS A 211 -19.55 2.61 -3.32
C LYS A 211 -20.14 3.22 -4.58
N HIS A 212 -20.13 2.45 -5.67
CA HIS A 212 -20.65 2.92 -6.95
C HIS A 212 -22.18 2.86 -6.99
N GLN A 213 -22.82 4.03 -7.11
CA GLN A 213 -24.28 4.26 -7.12
C GLN A 213 -24.86 4.59 -8.49
#